data_AF-A0A4S8MHI2-F1
#
_entry.id   AF-A0A4S8MHI2-F1
#
_cell.length_a   1.000
_cell.length_b   1.000
_cell.length_c   1.000
_cell.angle_alpha   90.00
_cell.angle_beta   90.00
_cell.angle_gamma   90.00
#
_symmetry.space_group_name_H-M   'P 1'
#
loop_
_entity.id
_entity.type
_entity.pdbx_description
1 polymer ?
#
loop_
_entity_poly.entity_id
_entity_poly.type
_entity_poly.pdbx_seq_one_letter_code
_entity_poly.pdbx_strand_id
1 'polypeptide(L)' 'CFMCDDPTHVIKDCKFYNDFMDKGWIKRGDQEKIYFKDGIFVPQGGGGETRKDKILEYAKNKGWA' A
#
# COMPACT_ATOMS: atom_id res chain seq x y z
N CYS A 1 10.52 0.21 -6.82
CA CYS A 1 9.55 0.20 -5.71
C CYS A 1 8.14 -0.16 -6.19
N PHE A 2 7.57 -1.28 -5.77
CA PHE A 2 6.21 -1.70 -6.16
C PHE A 2 5.06 -0.93 -5.47
N MET A 3 5.38 0.01 -4.55
CA MET A 3 4.38 0.85 -3.90
C MET A 3 4.03 2.07 -4.75
N CYS A 4 5.04 2.84 -5.17
CA CYS A 4 4.90 4.10 -5.89
C CYS A 4 5.49 4.10 -7.30
N ASP A 5 5.84 2.92 -7.82
CA ASP A 5 6.41 2.70 -9.16
C ASP A 5 7.76 3.41 -9.43
N ASP A 6 8.45 3.81 -8.37
CA ASP A 6 9.75 4.47 -8.47
C ASP A 6 10.87 3.41 -8.44
N PRO A 7 11.73 3.30 -9.48
CA PRO A 7 12.77 2.28 -9.53
C PRO A 7 13.97 2.54 -8.61
N THR A 8 14.11 3.74 -8.03
CA THR A 8 15.30 4.14 -7.25
C THR A 8 15.39 3.52 -5.86
N HIS A 9 14.31 2.93 -5.35
CA HIS A 9 14.26 2.35 -4.01
C HIS A 9 13.43 1.06 -3.93
N VAL A 10 13.67 0.29 -2.87
CA VAL A 10 12.88 -0.89 -2.52
C VAL A 10 11.67 -0.51 -1.67
N ILE A 11 10.67 -1.40 -1.56
CA ILE A 11 9.42 -1.09 -0.86
C ILE A 11 9.60 -0.71 0.63
N LYS A 12 10.63 -1.27 1.30
CA LYS A 12 10.93 -0.99 2.70
C LYS A 12 11.40 0.46 2.94
N ASP A 13 12.03 1.07 1.93
CA ASP A 13 12.49 2.46 1.99
C ASP A 13 11.46 3.44 1.40
N CYS A 14 10.29 2.94 0.98
CA CYS A 14 9.26 3.78 0.38
C CYS A 14 8.53 4.57 1.46
N LYS A 15 8.61 5.91 1.39
CA LYS A 15 7.91 6.82 2.30
C LYS A 15 6.40 6.55 2.40
N PHE A 16 5.74 6.19 1.29
CA PHE A 16 4.31 5.92 1.28
C PHE A 16 3.97 4.59 1.95
N TYR A 17 4.81 3.57 1.75
CA TYR A 17 4.64 2.29 2.43
C TYR A 17 4.74 2.48 3.95
N ASN A 18 5.79 3.18 4.40
CA ASN A 18 5.99 3.43 5.82
C ASN A 18 4.85 4.28 6.40
N ASP A 19 4.47 5.38 5.74
CA ASP A 19 3.32 6.21 6.16
C ASP A 19 2.00 5.41 6.29
N PHE A 20 1.69 4.52 5.34
CA PHE A 20 0.47 3.71 5.42
C PHE A 20 0.54 2.61 6.50
N MET A 21 1.73 2.11 6.80
CA MET A 21 1.97 1.19 7.92
C MET A 21 1.83 1.94 9.25
N ASP A 22 2.41 3.13 9.38
CA ASP A 22 2.33 4.01 10.57
C ASP A 22 0.89 4.45 10.85
N LYS A 23 0.13 4.82 9.82
CA LYS A 23 -1.31 5.11 9.92
C LYS A 23 -2.16 3.87 10.24
N GLY A 24 -1.57 2.68 10.18
CA GLY A 24 -2.26 1.42 10.38
C GLY A 24 -3.33 1.15 9.32
N TRP A 25 -3.21 1.69 8.11
CA TRP A 25 -4.13 1.43 7.00
C TRP A 25 -3.85 0.09 6.33
N ILE A 26 -2.58 -0.31 6.34
CA ILE A 26 -2.11 -1.59 5.83
C ILE A 26 -1.31 -2.33 6.90
N LYS A 27 -1.20 -3.65 6.71
CA LYS A 27 -0.40 -4.56 7.53
C LYS A 27 0.32 -5.56 6.65
N ARG A 28 1.45 -6.05 7.15
CA ARG A 28 2.21 -7.13 6.50
C ARG A 28 1.64 -8.47 6.93
N GLY A 29 1.33 -9.33 5.97
CA GLY A 29 0.95 -10.72 6.22
C GLY A 29 2.06 -11.68 5.81
N ASP A 30 1.72 -12.96 5.73
CA ASP A 30 2.63 -14.02 5.32
C ASP A 30 3.20 -13.80 3.91
N GLN A 31 4.42 -14.31 3.70
CA GLN A 31 5.10 -14.28 2.38
C GLN A 31 5.22 -12.87 1.79
N GLU A 32 5.45 -11.87 2.64
CA GLU A 32 5.62 -10.46 2.25
C GLU A 32 4.40 -9.81 1.56
N LYS A 33 3.22 -10.43 1.68
CA LYS A 33 1.95 -9.86 1.20
C LYS A 33 1.53 -8.67 2.07
N ILE A 34 0.82 -7.73 1.44
CA ILE A 34 0.27 -6.55 2.11
C ILE A 34 -1.25 -6.70 2.13
N TYR A 35 -1.84 -6.42 3.28
CA TYR A 35 -3.27 -6.45 3.50
C TYR A 35 -3.71 -5.08 4.03
N PHE A 36 -4.92 -4.67 3.70
CA PHE A 36 -5.60 -3.59 4.40
C PHE A 36 -5.83 -3.98 5.87
N LYS A 37 -6.05 -2.99 6.74
CA LYS A 37 -6.25 -3.25 8.18
C LYS A 37 -7.43 -4.19 8.46
N ASP A 38 -8.47 -4.11 7.65
CA ASP A 38 -9.66 -4.97 7.68
C ASP A 38 -9.44 -6.38 7.09
N GLY A 39 -8.21 -6.70 6.68
CA GLY A 39 -7.80 -8.04 6.28
C GLY A 39 -7.94 -8.32 4.78
N ILE A 40 -8.39 -7.36 3.98
CA ILE A 40 -8.48 -7.52 2.53
C ILE A 40 -7.09 -7.43 1.90
N PHE A 41 -6.76 -8.31 0.96
CA PHE A 41 -5.48 -8.28 0.26
C PHE A 41 -5.32 -7.00 -0.59
N VAL A 42 -4.14 -6.38 -0.55
CA VAL A 42 -3.82 -5.23 -1.40
C VAL A 42 -3.24 -5.74 -2.73
N PRO A 43 -3.99 -5.65 -3.84
CA PRO A 43 -3.48 -6.08 -5.14
C PRO A 43 -2.21 -5.29 -5.51
N GLN A 44 -1.36 -5.88 -6.34
CA GLN A 44 -0.33 -5.07 -6.98
C GLN A 44 -1.00 -3.99 -7.85
N GLY A 45 -0.29 -2.88 -8.07
CA GLY A 45 -0.66 -1.92 -9.09
C GLY A 45 -0.79 -2.59 -10.47
N GLY A 46 -1.36 -1.88 -11.43
CA GLY A 46 -1.55 -2.36 -12.80
C GLY A 46 -2.39 -1.37 -13.62
N GLY A 47 -2.26 -1.39 -14.94
CA GLY A 47 -3.04 -0.50 -15.82
C GLY A 47 -2.72 1.00 -15.68
N GLY A 48 -1.53 1.35 -15.19
CA GLY A 48 -1.14 2.75 -14.92
C GLY A 48 -1.42 3.22 -13.49
N GLU A 49 -2.12 2.41 -12.68
CA GLU A 49 -2.35 2.71 -11.26
C GLU A 49 -1.30 2.04 -10.38
N THR A 50 -0.73 2.82 -9.44
CA THR A 50 0.22 2.29 -8.46
C THR A 50 -0.52 1.65 -7.29
N ARG A 51 0.18 0.79 -6.54
CA ARG A 51 -0.38 0.24 -5.29
C ARG A 51 -0.71 1.34 -4.29
N LYS A 52 0.07 2.42 -4.26
CA LYS A 52 -0.20 3.63 -3.46
C LYS A 52 -1.57 4.23 -3.80
N ASP A 53 -1.89 4.38 -5.09
CA ASP A 53 -3.16 4.99 -5.51
C ASP A 53 -4.35 4.15 -5.05
N LYS A 54 -4.26 2.82 -5.19
CA LYS A 54 -5.27 1.89 -4.68
C LYS A 54 -5.48 1.99 -3.18
N ILE A 55 -4.40 2.13 -2.40
CA ILE A 55 -4.51 2.27 -0.94
C ILE A 55 -5.17 3.59 -0.57
N LEU A 56 -4.80 4.68 -1.23
CA LEU A 56 -5.39 6.00 -0.99
C LEU A 56 -6.89 6.01 -1.30
N GLU A 57 -7.29 5.47 -2.45
CA GLU A 57 -8.70 5.38 -2.84
C GLU A 57 -9.49 4.51 -1.85
N TYR A 58 -8.95 3.36 -1.46
CA TYR A 58 -9.58 2.48 -0.49
C TYR A 58 -9.74 3.15 0.87
N ALA A 59 -8.68 3.79 1.38
CA ALA A 59 -8.71 4.51 2.65
C ALA A 59 -9.75 5.64 2.64
N LYS A 60 -9.84 6.40 1.54
CA LYS A 60 -10.86 7.45 1.36
C LYS A 60 -12.28 6.86 1.36
N ASN A 61 -12.51 5.79 0.61
CA ASN A 61 -13.82 5.13 0.55
C ASN A 61 -14.26 4.52 1.89
N LYS A 62 -13.30 4.19 2.76
CA LYS A 62 -13.55 3.66 4.11
C LYS A 62 -13.55 4.72 5.21
N GLY A 63 -13.30 5.99 4.89
CA GLY A 63 -13.21 7.07 5.87
C GLY A 63 -12.02 6.95 6.83
N TRP A 64 -10.89 6.42 6.38
CA TRP A 64 -9.66 6.35 7.17
C TRP A 64 -8.74 7.56 6.97
N ALA A 65 -8.99 8.29 5.89
CA ALA A 65 -8.25 9.46 5.42
C ALA A 65 -9.17 10.68 5.41
#